data_AF-Q13A49-F1
#
_entry.id   AF-Q13A49-F1
#
_cell.length_a   1.000
_cell.length_b   1.000
_cell.length_c   1.000
_cell.angle_alpha   90.00
_cell.angle_beta   90.00
_cell.angle_gamma   90.00
#
_symmetry.space_group_name_H-M   'P 1'
#
loop_
_entity.id
_entity.type
_entity.pdbx_description
1 polymer ?
#
loop_
_entity_poly.entity_id
_entity_poly.type
_entity_poly.pdbx_seq_one_letter_code
_entity_poly.pdbx_strand_id
1 'polypeptide(L)'
;MTIFTGPPSSAIRNKPISEQLKRVLASAAQSAGIDTIIITSGGQDVLGDGPRRTGSTRHDRGRAADLQLVVRGTTLSFTNQSAPAAMLAFIEAAAAAGATGIGAGVDYMGPRTIHVGFGKSIDDHETLTWGANGSSRNAPQWLRDAAEAGWGAPTALAESDVVASDLAGAETPGRYAVIARTGLKLRGGPGPDFGSEKTLPLGTELTVTQFGGAWACVDVEGDGVLDGYVFASFLAPVVSDHAEGGVA
;
A
#
# COMPACT_ATOMS: atom_id res chain seq x y z
N MET A 1 6.80 -18.18 8.59
CA MET A 1 6.45 -17.44 7.36
C MET A 1 4.94 -17.51 7.21
N THR A 2 4.25 -16.38 7.24
CA THR A 2 2.79 -16.31 7.18
C THR A 2 2.31 -16.53 5.75
N ILE A 3 1.28 -17.35 5.58
CA ILE A 3 0.65 -17.62 4.29
C ILE A 3 -0.45 -16.58 4.03
N PHE A 4 -0.47 -16.01 2.84
CA PHE A 4 -1.58 -15.16 2.38
C PHE A 4 -2.43 -15.93 1.38
N THR A 5 -3.75 -15.85 1.53
CA THR A 5 -4.72 -16.43 0.57
C THR A 5 -5.76 -15.38 0.17
N GLY A 6 -6.36 -15.56 -1.00
CA GLY A 6 -7.36 -14.64 -1.54
C GLY A 6 -6.77 -13.33 -2.09
N PRO A 7 -7.64 -12.33 -2.41
CA PRO A 7 -9.09 -12.41 -2.34
C PRO A 7 -9.69 -13.43 -3.32
N PRO A 8 -10.89 -13.98 -3.06
CA PRO A 8 -11.56 -14.88 -4.00
C PRO A 8 -11.91 -14.13 -5.30
N SER A 9 -11.76 -14.79 -6.45
CA SER A 9 -12.01 -14.17 -7.76
C SER A 9 -13.47 -13.72 -7.96
N SER A 10 -14.40 -14.29 -7.19
CA SER A 10 -15.82 -13.94 -7.14
C SER A 10 -16.12 -12.66 -6.33
N ALA A 11 -15.18 -12.16 -5.52
CA ALA A 11 -15.37 -10.90 -4.82
C ALA A 11 -15.41 -9.70 -5.80
N ILE A 12 -16.15 -8.66 -5.43
CA ILE A 12 -16.12 -7.39 -6.15
C ILE A 12 -14.73 -6.75 -6.00
N ARG A 13 -14.20 -6.70 -4.78
CA ARG A 13 -12.83 -6.26 -4.47
C ARG A 13 -11.88 -7.45 -4.52
N ASN A 14 -11.58 -7.89 -5.73
CA ASN A 14 -10.71 -9.05 -5.98
C ASN A 14 -9.32 -8.68 -6.51
N LYS A 15 -8.94 -7.39 -6.50
CA LYS A 15 -7.58 -6.99 -6.87
C LYS A 15 -6.59 -7.30 -5.74
N PRO A 16 -5.29 -7.46 -6.05
CA PRO A 16 -4.26 -7.59 -5.03
C PRO A 16 -4.27 -6.42 -4.04
N ILE A 17 -3.85 -6.70 -2.80
CA ILE A 17 -3.49 -5.66 -1.84
C ILE A 17 -2.14 -5.04 -2.23
N SER A 18 -1.87 -3.81 -1.78
CA SER A 18 -0.59 -3.15 -2.06
C SER A 18 0.56 -3.86 -1.33
N GLU A 19 1.78 -3.74 -1.86
CA GLU A 19 2.97 -4.28 -1.18
C GLU A 19 3.21 -3.61 0.18
N GLN A 20 2.85 -2.32 0.32
CA GLN A 20 2.89 -1.64 1.61
C GLN A 20 1.97 -2.30 2.63
N LEU A 21 0.69 -2.51 2.28
CA LEU A 21 -0.26 -3.17 3.17
C LEU A 21 0.19 -4.61 3.48
N LYS A 22 0.71 -5.32 2.49
CA LYS A 22 1.22 -6.68 2.67
C LYS A 22 2.37 -6.75 3.67
N ARG A 23 3.29 -5.76 3.67
CA ARG A 23 4.37 -5.67 4.68
C ARG A 23 3.82 -5.44 6.09
N VAL A 24 2.86 -4.52 6.24
CA VAL A 24 2.17 -4.27 7.52
C VAL A 24 1.54 -5.55 8.05
N LEU A 25 0.75 -6.23 7.22
CA LEU A 25 0.06 -7.46 7.60
C LEU A 25 1.02 -8.62 7.92
N ALA A 26 2.13 -8.74 7.16
CA ALA A 26 3.13 -9.78 7.39
C ALA A 26 3.90 -9.55 8.69
N SER A 27 4.28 -8.31 8.98
CA SER A 27 4.92 -7.92 10.25
C SER A 27 3.99 -8.20 11.43
N ALA A 28 2.74 -7.75 11.34
CA ALA A 28 1.74 -8.00 12.38
C ALA A 28 1.48 -9.48 12.62
N ALA A 29 1.39 -10.28 11.55
CA ALA A 29 1.21 -11.72 11.66
C ALA A 29 2.40 -12.41 12.34
N GLN A 30 3.62 -12.00 12.02
CA GLN A 30 4.82 -12.52 12.64
C GLN A 30 4.83 -12.24 14.15
N SER A 31 4.56 -10.99 14.55
CA SER A 31 4.53 -10.57 15.96
C SER A 31 3.43 -11.28 16.77
N ALA A 32 2.28 -11.55 16.13
CA ALA A 32 1.12 -12.13 16.80
C ALA A 32 1.01 -13.66 16.69
N GLY A 33 1.94 -14.32 15.98
CA GLY A 33 1.90 -15.77 15.78
C GLY A 33 0.74 -16.23 14.88
N ILE A 34 0.39 -15.44 13.85
CA ILE A 34 -0.62 -15.78 12.87
C ILE A 34 0.01 -16.57 11.70
N ASP A 35 -0.49 -17.78 11.47
CA ASP A 35 0.02 -18.68 10.44
C ASP A 35 -0.53 -18.35 9.05
N THR A 36 -1.79 -17.93 8.97
CA THR A 36 -2.44 -17.59 7.70
C THR A 36 -3.33 -16.36 7.83
N ILE A 37 -3.22 -15.47 6.85
CA ILE A 37 -4.15 -14.37 6.61
C ILE A 37 -5.01 -14.75 5.40
N ILE A 38 -6.31 -14.86 5.63
CA ILE A 38 -7.30 -15.08 4.57
C ILE A 38 -7.87 -13.71 4.19
N ILE A 39 -7.53 -13.20 3.01
CA ILE A 39 -8.10 -11.97 2.47
C ILE A 39 -9.46 -12.34 1.88
N THR A 40 -10.56 -11.84 2.47
CA THR A 40 -11.92 -12.05 1.96
C THR A 40 -12.34 -10.92 1.02
N SER A 41 -11.73 -9.74 1.18
CA SER A 41 -11.90 -8.58 0.30
C SER A 41 -10.56 -7.84 0.16
N GLY A 42 -10.05 -7.73 -1.06
CA GLY A 42 -8.75 -7.13 -1.34
C GLY A 42 -8.87 -5.70 -1.88
N GLY A 43 -8.01 -5.38 -2.84
CA GLY A 43 -8.01 -4.10 -3.52
C GLY A 43 -9.19 -3.92 -4.48
N GLN A 44 -9.40 -2.68 -4.87
CA GLN A 44 -10.44 -2.27 -5.81
C GLN A 44 -9.96 -1.21 -6.80
N ASP A 45 -10.70 -1.06 -7.90
CA ASP A 45 -10.51 0.03 -8.87
C ASP A 45 -10.74 1.40 -8.22
N VAL A 46 -9.96 2.42 -8.60
CA VAL A 46 -10.34 3.80 -8.28
C VAL A 46 -11.58 4.20 -9.08
N LEU A 47 -12.26 5.26 -8.64
CA LEU A 47 -13.44 5.76 -9.32
C LEU A 47 -13.07 6.15 -10.77
N GLY A 48 -13.72 5.50 -11.74
CA GLY A 48 -13.47 5.73 -13.17
C GLY A 48 -12.57 4.68 -13.84
N ASP A 49 -11.80 3.89 -13.09
CA ASP A 49 -10.83 2.93 -13.67
C ASP A 49 -11.44 1.57 -14.03
N GLY A 50 -12.58 1.21 -13.45
CA GLY A 50 -13.21 -0.07 -13.73
C GLY A 50 -14.36 -0.45 -12.79
N PRO A 51 -15.01 -1.60 -13.05
CA PRO A 51 -16.20 -2.04 -12.34
C PRO A 51 -15.90 -2.79 -11.03
N ARG A 52 -14.65 -3.13 -10.71
CA ARG A 52 -14.28 -3.94 -9.54
C ARG A 52 -14.13 -3.05 -8.31
N ARG A 53 -15.23 -2.45 -7.87
CA ARG A 53 -15.28 -1.45 -6.80
C ARG A 53 -16.57 -1.53 -5.99
N THR A 54 -16.49 -1.33 -4.67
CA THR A 54 -17.67 -1.08 -3.83
C THR A 54 -17.30 -0.43 -2.50
N GLY A 55 -18.18 0.45 -2.00
CA GLY A 55 -18.02 1.08 -0.69
C GLY A 55 -16.88 2.11 -0.63
N SER A 56 -16.12 2.07 0.46
CA SER A 56 -15.08 3.07 0.78
C SER A 56 -13.91 3.07 -0.22
N THR A 57 -13.31 4.25 -0.45
CA THR A 57 -12.05 4.43 -1.20
C THR A 57 -10.84 3.79 -0.51
N ARG A 58 -10.92 3.35 0.75
CA ARG A 58 -9.79 2.74 1.47
C ARG A 58 -9.21 1.50 0.78
N HIS A 59 -10.02 0.77 0.00
CA HIS A 59 -9.55 -0.39 -0.75
C HIS A 59 -8.91 -0.01 -2.10
N ASP A 60 -8.99 1.26 -2.50
CA ASP A 60 -8.49 1.71 -3.80
C ASP A 60 -7.00 1.38 -3.91
N ARG A 61 -6.62 0.77 -5.04
CA ARG A 61 -5.24 0.34 -5.29
C ARG A 61 -4.68 -0.61 -4.22
N GLY A 62 -5.54 -1.35 -3.53
CA GLY A 62 -5.13 -2.35 -2.55
C GLY A 62 -4.71 -1.78 -1.19
N ARG A 63 -5.09 -0.54 -0.86
CA ARG A 63 -4.74 0.13 0.40
C ARG A 63 -5.47 -0.38 1.65
N ALA A 64 -6.40 -1.31 1.49
CA ALA A 64 -7.06 -1.99 2.61
C ALA A 64 -7.46 -3.42 2.24
N ALA A 65 -7.68 -4.22 3.27
CA ALA A 65 -8.14 -5.58 3.18
C ALA A 65 -9.17 -5.88 4.27
N ASP A 66 -10.19 -6.64 3.90
CA ASP A 66 -10.99 -7.38 4.88
C ASP A 66 -10.42 -8.79 4.97
N LEU A 67 -10.08 -9.21 6.19
CA LEU A 67 -9.28 -10.40 6.41
C LEU A 67 -9.73 -11.20 7.63
N GLN A 68 -9.39 -12.49 7.62
CA GLN A 68 -9.54 -13.41 8.75
C GLN A 68 -8.17 -13.93 9.16
N LEU A 69 -7.98 -14.11 10.46
CA LEU A 69 -6.73 -14.56 11.04
C LEU A 69 -6.83 -16.05 11.40
N VAL A 70 -5.79 -16.81 11.09
CA VAL A 70 -5.74 -18.25 11.37
C VAL A 70 -4.52 -18.57 12.22
N VAL A 71 -4.76 -19.29 13.31
CA VAL A 71 -3.71 -19.84 14.19
C VAL A 71 -3.90 -21.35 14.24
N ARG A 72 -2.85 -22.09 13.90
CA ARG A 72 -2.79 -23.55 13.86
C ARG A 72 -3.97 -24.17 13.10
N GLY A 73 -4.28 -23.59 11.95
CA GLY A 73 -5.39 -24.02 11.09
C GLY A 73 -6.79 -23.60 11.57
N THR A 74 -6.92 -22.91 12.71
CA THR A 74 -8.20 -22.44 13.24
C THR A 74 -8.38 -20.95 12.97
N THR A 75 -9.46 -20.58 12.27
CA THR A 75 -9.85 -19.17 12.11
C THR A 75 -10.30 -18.60 13.45
N LEU A 76 -9.66 -17.52 13.87
CA LEU A 76 -10.00 -16.81 15.09
C LEU A 76 -11.39 -16.18 14.98
N SER A 77 -12.10 -16.11 16.11
CA SER A 77 -13.37 -15.41 16.23
C SER A 77 -13.40 -14.51 17.46
N PHE A 78 -14.15 -13.43 17.39
CA PHE A 78 -14.35 -12.44 18.44
C PHE A 78 -15.85 -12.19 18.72
N THR A 79 -16.11 -11.52 19.84
CA THR A 79 -17.42 -10.93 20.17
C THR A 79 -17.27 -9.40 20.25
N ASN A 80 -18.37 -8.68 20.41
CA ASN A 80 -18.30 -7.23 20.66
C ASN A 80 -17.63 -6.91 22.01
N GLN A 81 -17.58 -7.87 22.95
CA GLN A 81 -17.02 -7.69 24.28
C GLN A 81 -15.55 -8.14 24.39
N SER A 82 -15.09 -9.06 23.55
CA SER A 82 -13.73 -9.63 23.68
C SER A 82 -13.21 -10.22 22.37
N ALA A 83 -11.89 -10.20 22.20
CA ALA A 83 -11.19 -10.90 21.14
C ALA A 83 -10.04 -11.76 21.70
N PRO A 84 -9.61 -12.82 20.99
CA PRO A 84 -8.46 -13.64 21.40
C PRO A 84 -7.17 -12.82 21.47
N ALA A 85 -6.26 -13.17 22.39
CA ALA A 85 -4.98 -12.46 22.58
C ALA A 85 -4.16 -12.32 21.28
N ALA A 86 -4.12 -13.34 20.44
CA ALA A 86 -3.44 -13.28 19.14
C ALA A 86 -4.06 -12.24 18.19
N MET A 87 -5.37 -12.01 18.25
CA MET A 87 -6.03 -10.98 17.45
C MET A 87 -5.72 -9.57 18.00
N LEU A 88 -5.69 -9.41 19.32
CA LEU A 88 -5.31 -8.15 19.95
C LEU A 88 -3.87 -7.77 19.59
N ALA A 89 -2.93 -8.71 19.74
CA ALA A 89 -1.53 -8.53 19.36
C ALA A 89 -1.36 -8.22 17.87
N PHE A 90 -2.17 -8.84 17.00
CA PHE A 90 -2.15 -8.55 15.57
C PHE A 90 -2.59 -7.12 15.25
N ILE A 91 -3.67 -6.66 15.89
CA ILE A 91 -4.19 -5.30 15.68
C ILE A 91 -3.21 -4.25 16.19
N GLU A 92 -2.67 -4.46 17.39
CA GLU A 92 -1.64 -3.60 17.97
C GLU A 92 -0.41 -3.53 17.06
N ALA A 93 0.09 -4.67 16.60
CA ALA A 93 1.25 -4.70 15.71
C ALA A 93 0.96 -4.10 14.33
N ALA A 94 -0.25 -4.25 13.79
CA ALA A 94 -0.64 -3.64 12.52
C ALA A 94 -0.73 -2.11 12.65
N ALA A 95 -1.31 -1.61 13.74
CA ALA A 95 -1.36 -0.18 14.06
C ALA A 95 0.05 0.39 14.25
N ALA A 96 0.90 -0.28 15.03
CA ALA A 96 2.29 0.09 15.23
C ALA A 96 3.13 0.03 13.94
N ALA A 97 2.74 -0.79 12.96
CA ALA A 97 3.38 -0.86 11.65
C ALA A 97 2.80 0.13 10.63
N GLY A 98 1.84 0.97 11.02
CA GLY A 98 1.34 2.09 10.20
C GLY A 98 -0.06 1.92 9.63
N ALA A 99 -0.81 0.86 9.98
CA ALA A 99 -2.24 0.79 9.62
C ALA A 99 -3.00 1.91 10.35
N THR A 100 -3.66 2.80 9.60
CA THR A 100 -4.42 3.92 10.19
C THR A 100 -5.93 3.66 10.24
N GLY A 101 -6.45 2.73 9.43
CA GLY A 101 -7.86 2.36 9.43
C GLY A 101 -8.08 0.91 9.84
N ILE A 102 -8.73 0.68 10.99
CA ILE A 102 -8.99 -0.68 11.51
C ILE A 102 -10.45 -0.86 11.91
N GLY A 103 -11.13 -1.85 11.34
CA GLY A 103 -12.55 -2.09 11.58
C GLY A 103 -12.86 -3.49 12.08
N ALA A 104 -13.69 -3.64 13.10
CA ALA A 104 -14.19 -4.95 13.53
C ALA A 104 -15.52 -4.80 14.27
N GLY A 105 -16.34 -5.84 14.26
CA GLY A 105 -17.61 -5.88 14.98
C GLY A 105 -18.48 -7.02 14.47
N VAL A 106 -19.17 -7.71 15.38
CA VAL A 106 -20.05 -8.83 15.03
C VAL A 106 -21.13 -8.35 14.06
N ASP A 107 -21.68 -7.16 14.33
CA ASP A 107 -22.71 -6.50 13.51
C ASP A 107 -22.13 -5.64 12.37
N TYR A 108 -20.82 -5.75 12.12
CA TYR A 108 -20.15 -5.08 11.00
C TYR A 108 -19.79 -6.06 9.88
N MET A 109 -18.95 -7.06 10.18
CA MET A 109 -18.49 -8.05 9.20
C MET A 109 -18.52 -9.49 9.75
N GLY A 110 -19.35 -9.71 10.76
CA GLY A 110 -19.43 -10.97 11.47
C GLY A 110 -18.27 -11.17 12.46
N PRO A 111 -18.28 -12.29 13.20
CA PRO A 111 -17.38 -12.51 14.33
C PRO A 111 -15.97 -12.96 13.92
N ARG A 112 -15.61 -12.96 12.64
CA ARG A 112 -14.33 -13.53 12.14
C ARG A 112 -13.53 -12.59 11.24
N THR A 113 -14.18 -11.57 10.69
CA THR A 113 -13.57 -10.68 9.69
C THR A 113 -13.25 -9.35 10.32
N ILE A 114 -12.03 -8.88 10.12
CA ILE A 114 -11.57 -7.54 10.47
C ILE A 114 -11.12 -6.80 9.21
N HIS A 115 -11.21 -5.47 9.24
CA HIS A 115 -10.69 -4.58 8.21
C HIS A 115 -9.37 -4.01 8.70
N VAL A 116 -8.35 -4.03 7.85
CA VAL A 116 -7.06 -3.39 8.11
C VAL A 116 -6.61 -2.67 6.85
N GLY A 117 -6.23 -1.41 6.99
CA GLY A 117 -5.75 -0.60 5.88
C GLY A 117 -5.32 0.78 6.31
N PHE A 118 -5.24 1.68 5.34
CA PHE A 118 -4.88 3.07 5.54
C PHE A 118 -6.11 4.00 5.46
N GLY A 119 -5.87 5.30 5.44
CA GLY A 119 -6.90 6.30 5.20
C GLY A 119 -7.51 6.24 3.79
N LYS A 120 -8.47 7.12 3.55
CA LYS A 120 -9.26 7.20 2.30
C LYS A 120 -8.44 7.60 1.08
N SER A 121 -7.27 8.19 1.28
CA SER A 121 -6.31 8.59 0.25
C SER A 121 -4.88 8.33 0.75
N ILE A 122 -3.87 8.74 -0.03
CA ILE A 122 -2.47 8.70 0.41
C ILE A 122 -2.15 9.76 1.48
N ASP A 123 -2.84 10.90 1.42
CA ASP A 123 -2.67 12.03 2.35
C ASP A 123 -3.54 11.92 3.62
N ASP A 124 -4.47 10.96 3.64
CA ASP A 124 -5.30 10.68 4.81
C ASP A 124 -4.54 9.78 5.78
N HIS A 125 -3.91 10.42 6.76
CA HIS A 125 -3.18 9.77 7.85
C HIS A 125 -3.99 9.71 9.16
N GLU A 126 -5.30 10.02 9.13
CA GLU A 126 -6.12 9.94 10.34
C GLU A 126 -6.24 8.49 10.84
N THR A 127 -5.98 8.30 12.12
CA THR A 127 -6.16 7.02 12.80
C THR A 127 -7.62 6.84 13.21
N LEU A 128 -8.26 5.77 12.74
CA LEU A 128 -9.67 5.53 12.98
C LEU A 128 -9.96 4.05 13.19
N THR A 129 -10.65 3.75 14.30
CA THR A 129 -11.33 2.47 14.48
C THR A 129 -12.84 2.59 14.24
N TRP A 130 -13.48 1.53 13.74
CA TRP A 130 -14.95 1.48 13.61
C TRP A 130 -15.53 0.07 13.80
N GLY A 131 -16.84 0.02 14.05
CA GLY A 131 -17.60 -1.22 14.10
C GLY A 131 -18.91 -1.11 13.31
N ALA A 132 -20.02 -1.54 13.91
CA ALA A 132 -21.32 -1.62 13.23
C ALA A 132 -21.66 -0.33 12.48
N ASN A 133 -22.19 -0.45 11.26
CA ASN A 133 -22.49 0.67 10.34
C ASN A 133 -21.28 1.53 9.94
N GLY A 134 -20.05 1.04 10.09
CA GLY A 134 -18.86 1.81 9.76
C GLY A 134 -18.61 3.00 10.69
N SER A 135 -19.18 2.98 11.90
CA SER A 135 -19.11 4.09 12.85
C SER A 135 -18.06 3.84 13.93
N SER A 136 -17.27 4.87 14.24
CA SER A 136 -16.29 4.85 15.35
C SER A 136 -16.95 4.66 16.72
N ARG A 137 -18.16 5.21 16.90
CA ARG A 137 -18.96 5.03 18.12
C ARG A 137 -19.29 3.57 18.42
N ASN A 138 -19.33 2.74 17.38
CA ASN A 138 -19.72 1.33 17.48
C ASN A 138 -18.51 0.39 17.44
N ALA A 139 -17.27 0.90 17.45
CA ALA A 139 -16.10 0.05 17.56
C ALA A 139 -16.15 -0.75 18.89
N PRO A 140 -15.81 -2.05 18.91
CA PRO A 140 -15.57 -2.76 20.15
C PRO A 140 -14.47 -2.09 20.98
N GLN A 141 -14.60 -2.12 22.32
CA GLN A 141 -13.60 -1.47 23.18
C GLN A 141 -12.21 -2.09 23.00
N TRP A 142 -12.14 -3.43 22.95
CA TRP A 142 -10.88 -4.15 22.73
C TRP A 142 -10.18 -3.79 21.40
N LEU A 143 -10.94 -3.36 20.39
CA LEU A 143 -10.38 -2.91 19.11
C LEU A 143 -9.72 -1.54 19.27
N ARG A 144 -10.41 -0.62 19.95
CA ARG A 144 -9.89 0.72 20.24
C ARG A 144 -8.61 0.62 21.04
N ASP A 145 -8.64 -0.13 22.14
CA ASP A 145 -7.51 -0.24 23.06
C ASP A 145 -6.26 -0.80 22.35
N ALA A 146 -6.42 -1.87 21.57
CA ALA A 146 -5.30 -2.47 20.83
C ALA A 146 -4.75 -1.55 19.73
N ALA A 147 -5.62 -0.88 18.96
CA ALA A 147 -5.19 0.04 17.92
C ALA A 147 -4.48 1.28 18.52
N GLU A 148 -5.04 1.84 19.60
CA GLU A 148 -4.46 2.98 20.32
C GLU A 148 -3.09 2.62 20.92
N ALA A 149 -2.94 1.43 21.50
CA ALA A 149 -1.66 0.93 21.99
C ALA A 149 -0.61 0.88 20.87
N GLY A 150 -0.97 0.37 19.68
CA GLY A 150 -0.07 0.30 18.54
C GLY A 150 0.31 1.69 17.99
N TRP A 151 -0.65 2.59 17.83
CA TRP A 151 -0.39 3.96 17.38
C TRP A 151 0.46 4.77 18.39
N GLY A 152 0.35 4.47 19.69
CA GLY A 152 1.18 5.05 20.73
C GLY A 152 2.62 4.52 20.77
N ALA A 153 2.92 3.43 20.05
CA ALA A 153 4.23 2.78 20.02
C ALA A 153 4.61 2.36 18.58
N PRO A 154 4.80 3.31 17.66
CA PRO A 154 5.13 3.01 16.28
C PRO A 154 6.46 2.23 16.17
N THR A 155 6.49 1.27 15.26
CA THR A 155 7.68 0.47 14.95
C THR A 155 8.48 1.11 13.81
N ALA A 156 9.73 0.67 13.64
CA ALA A 156 10.62 1.14 12.59
C ALA A 156 10.03 1.06 11.17
N LEU A 157 9.04 0.19 10.90
CA LEU A 157 8.32 0.16 9.61
C LEU A 157 7.41 1.37 9.41
N ALA A 158 6.72 1.82 10.47
CA ALA A 158 5.92 3.03 10.44
C ALA A 158 6.80 4.28 10.44
N GLU A 159 7.87 4.27 11.26
CA GLU A 159 8.88 5.34 11.30
C GLU A 159 9.57 5.48 9.94
N SER A 160 9.91 4.36 9.28
CA SER A 160 10.47 4.38 7.93
C SER A 160 9.48 4.94 6.91
N ASP A 161 8.16 4.78 7.05
CA ASP A 161 7.20 5.40 6.12
C ASP A 161 6.95 6.90 6.41
N VAL A 162 7.19 7.39 7.64
CA VAL A 162 7.11 8.84 7.98
C VAL A 162 8.45 9.59 7.84
N VAL A 163 9.59 8.88 7.89
CA VAL A 163 10.93 9.44 7.64
C VAL A 163 11.52 9.06 6.27
N ALA A 164 10.90 8.15 5.51
CA ALA A 164 11.16 7.96 4.07
C ALA A 164 10.44 9.01 3.21
N SER A 165 10.12 10.16 3.80
CA SER A 165 10.03 11.40 3.02
C SER A 165 11.40 11.88 2.55
N ASP A 166 12.54 11.41 3.10
CA ASP A 166 13.84 11.97 2.73
C ASP A 166 14.96 11.00 2.30
N LEU A 167 15.07 9.75 2.74
CA LEU A 167 16.25 8.93 2.34
C LEU A 167 16.00 7.40 2.33
N ALA A 168 15.47 6.87 1.21
CA ALA A 168 15.84 5.55 0.62
C ALA A 168 14.92 5.14 -0.55
N GLY A 169 15.36 5.37 -1.80
CA GLY A 169 15.19 4.42 -2.93
C GLY A 169 13.79 3.93 -3.33
N ALA A 170 12.71 4.64 -3.00
CA ALA A 170 11.45 4.50 -3.71
C ALA A 170 11.46 5.52 -4.84
N GLU A 171 11.26 5.05 -6.07
CA GLU A 171 11.26 5.84 -7.28
C GLU A 171 10.39 7.11 -7.13
N THR A 172 11.05 8.25 -6.92
CA THR A 172 10.44 9.56 -6.71
C THR A 172 10.42 10.33 -8.02
N PRO A 173 9.33 11.05 -8.36
CA PRO A 173 9.33 11.95 -9.51
C PRO A 173 10.56 12.88 -9.47
N GLY A 174 11.17 13.13 -10.63
CA GLY A 174 12.43 13.85 -10.70
C GLY A 174 13.18 13.58 -11.99
N ARG A 175 14.44 14.01 -12.07
CA ARG A 175 15.28 13.77 -13.25
C ARG A 175 15.94 12.40 -13.20
N TYR A 176 15.85 11.68 -14.30
CA TYR A 176 16.44 10.35 -14.48
C TYR A 176 17.16 10.26 -15.81
N ALA A 177 18.10 9.33 -15.90
CA ALA A 177 18.78 8.95 -17.13
C ALA A 177 18.47 7.50 -17.48
N VAL A 178 18.33 7.23 -18.79
CA VAL A 178 18.19 5.88 -19.32
C VAL A 178 19.49 5.10 -19.13
N ILE A 179 19.44 3.93 -18.47
CA ILE A 179 20.61 3.05 -18.27
C ILE A 179 20.60 1.80 -19.18
N ALA A 180 19.62 1.69 -20.08
CA ALA A 180 19.52 0.59 -21.03
C ALA A 180 20.54 0.73 -22.17
N ARG A 181 21.49 -0.21 -22.26
CA ARG A 181 22.55 -0.23 -23.30
C ARG A 181 22.02 -0.16 -24.73
N THR A 182 20.87 -0.78 -24.99
CA THR A 182 20.22 -0.84 -26.31
C THR A 182 19.13 0.23 -26.50
N GLY A 183 19.04 1.17 -25.56
CA GLY A 183 17.96 2.15 -25.49
C GLY A 183 16.68 1.61 -24.86
N LEU A 184 15.79 2.52 -24.48
CA LEU A 184 14.54 2.29 -23.75
C LEU A 184 13.35 2.71 -24.62
N LYS A 185 12.31 1.85 -24.70
CA LYS A 185 11.12 2.15 -25.50
C LYS A 185 10.18 3.09 -24.75
N LEU A 186 9.89 4.24 -25.34
CA LEU A 186 8.80 5.13 -24.95
C LEU A 186 7.50 4.63 -25.58
N ARG A 187 6.45 4.54 -24.76
CA ARG A 187 5.15 3.98 -25.15
C ARG A 187 4.01 4.89 -24.72
N GLY A 188 2.90 4.88 -25.45
CA GLY A 188 1.71 5.64 -25.08
C GLY A 188 0.95 5.15 -23.83
N GLY A 189 1.40 4.07 -23.18
CA GLY A 189 0.78 3.57 -21.95
C GLY A 189 1.65 2.58 -21.16
N PRO A 190 1.27 2.30 -19.89
CA PRO A 190 2.06 1.50 -18.95
C PRO A 190 1.89 0.00 -19.20
N GLY A 191 2.42 -0.49 -20.31
CA GLY A 191 2.35 -1.90 -20.66
C GLY A 191 3.06 -2.25 -21.97
N PRO A 192 3.42 -3.52 -22.18
CA PRO A 192 4.02 -3.97 -23.43
C PRO A 192 3.05 -3.92 -24.62
N ASP A 193 1.73 -3.91 -24.36
CA ASP A 193 0.67 -3.91 -25.36
C ASP A 193 0.45 -2.53 -26.02
N PHE A 194 1.01 -1.47 -25.44
CA PHE A 194 0.99 -0.14 -26.04
C PHE A 194 2.10 -0.01 -27.08
N GLY A 195 1.77 0.62 -28.22
CA GLY A 195 2.73 0.87 -29.30
C GLY A 195 3.97 1.61 -28.82
N SER A 196 5.14 1.23 -29.36
CA SER A 196 6.37 1.98 -29.11
C SER A 196 6.41 3.19 -30.05
N GLU A 197 6.51 4.38 -29.48
CA GLU A 197 6.54 5.64 -30.23
C GLU A 197 7.97 6.02 -30.58
N LYS A 198 8.89 5.82 -29.64
CA LYS A 198 10.30 6.17 -29.78
C LYS A 198 11.20 5.23 -28.98
N THR A 199 12.48 5.16 -29.35
CA THR A 199 13.52 4.52 -28.54
C THR A 199 14.47 5.60 -28.03
N LEU A 200 14.55 5.76 -26.71
CA LEU A 200 15.44 6.69 -26.03
C LEU A 200 16.82 6.03 -25.88
N PRO A 201 17.90 6.64 -26.41
CA PRO A 201 19.26 6.13 -26.24
C PRO A 201 19.71 6.00 -24.79
N LEU A 202 20.78 5.23 -24.56
CA LEU A 202 21.50 5.21 -23.29
C LEU A 202 21.94 6.64 -22.91
N GLY A 203 21.75 7.01 -21.65
CA GLY A 203 22.12 8.32 -21.11
C GLY A 203 21.15 9.44 -21.43
N THR A 204 20.04 9.18 -22.14
CA THR A 204 18.99 10.20 -22.33
C THR A 204 18.41 10.58 -20.97
N GLU A 205 18.51 11.86 -20.63
CA GLU A 205 17.85 12.44 -19.46
C GLU A 205 16.37 12.70 -19.75
N LEU A 206 15.53 12.51 -18.74
CA LEU A 206 14.10 12.75 -18.78
C LEU A 206 13.60 13.12 -17.38
N THR A 207 12.41 13.70 -17.31
CA THR A 207 11.71 13.96 -16.05
C THR A 207 10.66 12.88 -15.84
N VAL A 208 10.78 12.09 -14.78
CA VAL A 208 9.69 11.22 -14.32
C VAL A 208 8.70 12.07 -13.53
N THR A 209 7.45 12.09 -13.97
CA THR A 209 6.37 12.82 -13.30
C THR A 209 5.63 11.93 -12.31
N GLN A 210 5.55 10.63 -12.57
CA GLN A 210 4.88 9.67 -11.70
C GLN A 210 5.37 8.24 -11.94
N PHE A 211 5.55 7.46 -10.87
CA PHE A 211 5.71 6.01 -10.94
C PHE A 211 4.38 5.27 -10.74
N GLY A 212 4.20 4.18 -11.48
CA GLY A 212 2.99 3.36 -11.47
C GLY A 212 3.33 1.89 -11.73
N GLY A 213 3.52 1.12 -10.66
CA GLY A 213 3.96 -0.27 -10.77
C GLY A 213 5.38 -0.35 -11.32
N ALA A 214 5.58 -1.06 -12.43
CA ALA A 214 6.89 -1.18 -13.09
C ALA A 214 7.15 -0.10 -14.16
N TRP A 215 6.24 0.87 -14.30
CA TRP A 215 6.28 1.90 -15.33
C TRP A 215 6.42 3.29 -14.73
N ALA A 216 7.10 4.18 -15.45
CA ALA A 216 7.25 5.59 -15.13
C ALA A 216 6.60 6.42 -16.24
N CYS A 217 5.77 7.39 -15.85
CA CYS A 217 5.26 8.44 -16.74
C CYS A 217 6.31 9.55 -16.86
N VAL A 218 6.62 9.97 -18.09
CA VAL A 218 7.78 10.83 -18.35
C VAL A 218 7.44 12.03 -19.25
N ASP A 219 8.16 13.12 -18.98
CA ASP A 219 8.35 14.28 -19.84
C ASP A 219 9.83 14.24 -20.30
N VAL A 220 10.02 13.98 -21.59
CA VAL A 220 11.31 13.86 -22.26
C VAL A 220 11.75 15.20 -22.83
N GLU A 221 10.82 16.05 -23.26
CA GLU A 221 11.14 17.36 -23.86
C GLU A 221 11.43 18.45 -22.80
N GLY A 222 11.03 18.22 -21.55
CA GLY A 222 11.21 19.12 -20.42
C GLY A 222 10.30 20.35 -20.48
N ASP A 223 9.23 20.29 -21.27
CA ASP A 223 8.27 21.38 -21.48
C ASP A 223 7.04 21.27 -20.56
N GLY A 224 7.00 20.25 -19.71
CA GLY A 224 5.90 19.95 -18.80
C GLY A 224 4.76 19.15 -19.44
N VAL A 225 4.90 18.73 -20.71
CA VAL A 225 3.95 17.88 -21.41
C VAL A 225 4.40 16.41 -21.30
N LEU A 226 3.45 15.49 -21.15
CA LEU A 226 3.76 14.07 -21.00
C LEU A 226 4.00 13.42 -22.35
N ASP A 227 5.17 12.83 -22.52
CA ASP A 227 5.57 12.10 -23.73
C ASP A 227 5.20 10.62 -23.68
N GLY A 228 4.87 10.09 -22.49
CA GLY A 228 4.35 8.73 -22.32
C GLY A 228 5.01 7.97 -21.19
N TYR A 229 5.20 6.67 -21.39
CA TYR A 229 5.62 5.72 -20.36
C TYR A 229 6.85 4.93 -20.75
N VAL A 230 7.71 4.68 -19.77
CA VAL A 230 8.91 3.83 -19.88
C VAL A 230 8.97 2.83 -18.73
N PHE A 231 9.71 1.74 -18.90
CA PHE A 231 9.87 0.72 -17.86
C PHE A 231 10.91 1.19 -16.82
N ALA A 232 10.49 1.30 -15.57
CA ALA A 232 11.18 2.08 -14.54
C ALA A 232 12.55 1.50 -14.15
N SER A 233 12.69 0.17 -14.16
CA SER A 233 13.97 -0.51 -13.87
C SER A 233 15.13 -0.19 -14.82
N PHE A 234 14.87 0.56 -15.92
CA PHE A 234 15.89 1.06 -16.84
C PHE A 234 16.19 2.56 -16.64
N LEU A 235 15.80 3.13 -15.51
CA LEU A 235 16.09 4.51 -15.13
C LEU A 235 17.04 4.56 -13.93
N ALA A 236 17.91 5.58 -13.89
CA ALA A 236 18.69 5.93 -12.72
C ALA A 236 18.56 7.43 -12.43
N PRO A 237 18.46 7.86 -11.16
CA PRO A 237 18.30 9.27 -10.82
C PRO A 237 19.54 10.08 -11.23
N VAL A 238 19.32 11.29 -11.75
CA VAL A 238 20.39 12.26 -12.04
C VAL A 238 20.56 13.15 -10.81
N VAL A 239 21.60 12.87 -10.01
CA VAL A 239 21.95 13.70 -8.86
C VAL A 239 22.52 15.02 -9.37
N SER A 240 21.98 16.14 -8.88
CA SER A 240 22.57 17.45 -9.16
C SER A 240 23.73 17.64 -8.20
N ASP A 241 24.97 17.68 -8.69
CA ASP A 241 26.08 18.17 -7.89
C ASP A 241 25.80 19.64 -7.55
N HIS A 242 25.39 19.92 -6.31
CA HIS A 242 25.53 21.25 -5.75
C HIS A 242 27.01 21.45 -5.45
N ALA A 243 27.62 22.35 -6.22
CA ALA A 243 29.01 22.75 -6.13
C ALA A 243 29.42 23.03 -4.66
N GLU A 244 30.42 22.27 -4.19
CA GLU A 244 31.20 22.65 -3.03
C GLU A 244 31.87 24.01 -3.32
N GLY A 245 31.61 24.98 -2.44
CA GLY A 245 32.38 26.20 -2.37
C GLY A 245 33.80 25.90 -1.91
N GLY A 246 34.80 26.41 -2.62
CA GLY A 246 36.16 26.44 -2.12
C GLY A 246 37.23 26.78 -3.15
N VAL A 247 37.48 28.07 -3.39
CA VAL A 247 38.79 28.69 -3.67
C VAL A 247 38.58 30.22 -3.64
N ALA A 248 39.37 31.08 -2.99
CA ALA A 248 40.64 31.01 -2.27
C ALA A 248 40.66 32.13 -1.21
#